data_AF-A0AAE0GFV4-F1
#
_entry.id   AF-A0AAE0GFV4-F1
#
_cell.length_a   1.000
_cell.length_b   1.000
_cell.length_c   1.000
_cell.angle_alpha   90.00
_cell.angle_beta   90.00
_cell.angle_gamma   90.00
#
_symmetry.space_group_name_H-M   'P 1'
#
loop_
_entity.id
_entity.type
_entity.pdbx_description
1 polymer ?
#
loop_
_entity_poly.entity_id
_entity_poly.type
_entity_poly.pdbx_seq_one_letter_code
_entity_poly.pdbx_strand_id
1 'polypeptide(L)'
;MTRADRAREHAAAEVQSHPEAAREAPETDESPHPETQSHPKAAREVPEPVKPPEGSSHYDQQIVDRQDWKLIRERFEEIAAQYGMFDVDACCDSMGVNRQVDTYWTDCLKEKWRGKHVWCNPPYTKDSDLIERILRHFLAEWRADPENTSAMFLLPDYDAPWRRLIHPKYGLHPVKVFDMKDDKGRPNHLFESPDGGRPPLRWPVLLVWAPTASRAKPRAPPARTDSETEPDEPLVTTGVAARVRAASGPLKADEFVRALQAEYERSPYLSSLREELIAAPHQRTNTFRMVDDMIWRVAEGRYQLVLAQDSPLRELVMREAHASPAAGHTGRDKTLDRVGKIFNLDYFFVILD
;
A
#
# COMPACT_ATOMS: atom_id res chain seq x y z
N MET A 1 33.32 47.01 28.74
CA MET A 1 32.10 47.28 27.95
C MET A 1 31.61 45.97 27.36
N THR A 2 30.35 45.69 27.64
CA THR A 2 29.63 44.42 27.47
C THR A 2 29.15 44.20 26.04
N ARG A 3 28.89 42.94 25.73
CA ARG A 3 28.42 42.37 24.46
C ARG A 3 26.94 42.71 24.18
N ALA A 4 26.60 44.00 24.25
CA ALA A 4 25.24 44.52 24.14
C ALA A 4 25.22 45.85 23.38
N ASP A 5 25.74 45.88 22.14
CA ASP A 5 25.64 47.05 21.24
C ASP A 5 25.78 46.62 19.77
N ARG A 6 24.80 45.88 19.24
CA ARG A 6 24.63 45.70 17.78
C ARG A 6 23.18 45.37 17.44
N ALA A 7 22.34 46.39 17.60
CA ALA A 7 21.00 46.44 17.03
C ALA A 7 20.77 47.86 16.53
N ARG A 8 20.83 48.07 15.21
CA ARG A 8 20.17 49.12 14.41
C ARG A 8 20.70 49.09 12.97
N GLU A 9 19.84 49.54 12.04
CA GLU A 9 20.00 49.66 10.57
C GLU A 9 19.75 48.32 9.83
N HIS A 10 18.67 48.12 9.07
CA HIS A 10 18.02 49.02 8.11
C HIS A 10 16.49 48.85 8.08
N ALA A 11 15.80 49.98 7.97
CA ALA A 11 14.41 50.10 7.58
C ALA A 11 14.33 50.85 6.23
N ALA A 12 13.22 50.62 5.53
CA ALA A 12 12.63 51.44 4.47
C ALA A 12 13.21 51.33 3.04
N ALA A 13 12.48 50.59 2.21
CA ALA A 13 12.11 50.96 0.84
C ALA A 13 10.94 50.05 0.44
N GLU A 14 9.92 50.42 -0.33
CA GLU A 14 9.29 51.67 -0.72
C GLU A 14 8.00 51.19 -1.41
N VAL A 15 6.86 51.73 -1.00
CA VAL A 15 5.54 51.35 -1.52
C VAL A 15 5.33 52.06 -2.86
N GLN A 16 5.15 51.32 -3.95
CA GLN A 16 4.62 51.87 -5.20
C GLN A 16 3.24 51.28 -5.49
N SER A 17 2.25 52.12 -5.21
CA SER A 17 0.88 52.08 -5.68
C SER A 17 0.80 52.52 -7.15
N HIS A 18 0.10 51.75 -7.99
CA HIS A 18 -0.48 52.26 -9.23
C HIS A 18 -1.81 51.55 -9.52
N PRO A 19 -2.71 52.17 -10.31
CA PRO A 19 -4.12 52.18 -10.01
C PRO A 19 -4.97 51.35 -10.98
N GLU A 20 -6.15 51.09 -10.45
CA GLU A 20 -7.42 50.73 -11.07
C GLU A 20 -7.70 51.48 -12.40
N ALA A 21 -8.02 50.72 -13.44
CA ALA A 21 -8.67 51.24 -14.64
C ALA A 21 -9.68 50.21 -15.17
N ALA A 22 -10.95 50.49 -14.90
CA ALA A 22 -12.10 49.90 -15.55
C ALA A 22 -12.06 50.17 -17.06
N ARG A 23 -12.38 49.16 -17.88
CA ARG A 23 -12.90 49.37 -19.23
C ARG A 23 -13.99 48.35 -19.56
N GLU A 24 -15.05 48.94 -20.08
CA GLU A 24 -16.33 48.40 -20.48
C GLU A 24 -16.23 47.42 -21.66
N ALA A 25 -17.33 46.68 -21.83
CA ALA A 25 -17.63 45.75 -22.92
C ALA A 25 -17.51 46.38 -24.33
N PRO A 26 -17.60 45.53 -25.38
CA PRO A 26 -18.89 45.49 -26.03
C PRO A 26 -19.38 44.09 -26.41
N GLU A 27 -20.71 44.01 -26.40
CA GLU A 27 -21.59 43.04 -27.06
C GLU A 27 -21.22 42.84 -28.54
N THR A 28 -21.37 41.61 -29.01
CA THR A 28 -21.62 41.13 -30.39
C THR A 28 -21.43 39.60 -30.31
N ASP A 29 -22.19 38.71 -30.94
CA ASP A 29 -23.12 38.83 -32.05
C ASP A 29 -24.00 37.57 -31.98
N GLU A 30 -25.30 37.73 -32.15
CA GLU A 30 -26.21 36.62 -32.38
C GLU A 30 -25.91 36.05 -33.76
N SER A 31 -25.74 34.73 -33.87
CA SER A 31 -25.84 34.06 -35.16
C SER A 31 -26.42 32.66 -35.04
N PRO A 32 -27.17 32.23 -36.08
CA PRO A 32 -28.38 31.47 -35.89
C PRO A 32 -28.18 29.95 -35.97
N HIS A 33 -29.07 29.26 -35.27
CA HIS A 33 -29.40 27.84 -35.45
C HIS A 33 -29.51 27.44 -36.93
N PRO A 34 -28.85 26.35 -37.36
CA PRO A 34 -29.31 25.58 -38.49
C PRO A 34 -30.23 24.44 -38.02
N GLU A 35 -31.42 24.51 -38.59
CA GLU A 35 -32.49 23.55 -38.77
C GLU A 35 -32.17 22.05 -38.54
N THR A 36 -33.01 21.47 -37.69
CA THR A 36 -33.25 20.04 -37.50
C THR A 36 -33.77 19.41 -38.80
N GLN A 37 -32.90 18.71 -39.54
CA GLN A 37 -33.34 17.81 -40.62
C GLN A 37 -33.73 16.46 -40.03
N SER A 38 -35.03 16.22 -39.93
CA SER A 38 -35.63 14.93 -39.60
C SER A 38 -35.55 13.98 -40.80
N HIS A 39 -34.60 13.04 -40.78
CA HIS A 39 -34.60 11.91 -41.70
C HIS A 39 -35.56 10.79 -41.24
N PRO A 40 -36.28 10.13 -42.16
CA PRO A 40 -37.19 9.03 -41.84
C PRO A 40 -36.42 7.79 -41.37
N LYS A 41 -36.92 7.21 -40.28
CA LYS A 41 -36.42 6.03 -39.57
C LYS A 41 -36.64 4.77 -40.42
N ALA A 42 -35.66 4.39 -41.23
CA ALA A 42 -35.63 3.06 -41.84
C ALA A 42 -35.32 2.02 -40.75
N ALA A 43 -36.21 1.03 -40.60
CA ALA A 43 -36.03 -0.09 -39.69
C ALA A 43 -34.77 -0.88 -40.11
N ARG A 44 -33.72 -0.76 -39.29
CA ARG A 44 -32.49 -1.54 -39.44
C ARG A 44 -32.78 -2.92 -38.84
N GLU A 45 -32.91 -3.93 -39.70
CA GLU A 45 -32.90 -5.32 -39.26
C GLU A 45 -31.65 -5.57 -38.43
N VAL A 46 -31.85 -6.02 -37.19
CA VAL A 46 -30.78 -6.42 -36.29
C VAL A 46 -30.32 -7.80 -36.77
N PRO A 47 -29.11 -7.95 -37.33
CA PRO A 47 -28.61 -9.28 -37.68
C PRO A 47 -28.52 -10.11 -36.40
N GLU A 48 -29.03 -11.34 -36.46
CA GLU A 48 -28.95 -12.30 -35.36
C GLU A 48 -27.49 -12.46 -34.88
N PRO A 49 -27.26 -12.59 -33.57
CA PRO A 49 -25.93 -12.76 -33.01
C PRO A 49 -25.30 -14.04 -33.58
N VAL A 50 -24.29 -13.86 -34.43
CA VAL A 50 -23.47 -14.94 -34.97
C VAL A 50 -22.83 -15.67 -33.80
N LYS A 51 -23.20 -16.94 -33.60
CA LYS A 51 -22.56 -17.80 -32.60
C LYS A 51 -21.05 -17.87 -32.91
N PRO A 52 -20.18 -17.59 -31.93
CA PRO A 52 -18.74 -17.70 -32.14
C PRO A 52 -18.39 -19.16 -32.47
N PRO A 53 -17.47 -19.38 -33.43
CA PRO A 53 -17.04 -20.73 -33.79
C PRO A 53 -16.40 -21.43 -32.58
N GLU A 54 -16.96 -22.57 -32.21
CA GLU A 54 -16.40 -23.46 -31.20
C GLU A 54 -15.04 -23.99 -31.71
N GLY A 55 -13.95 -23.62 -31.02
CA GLY A 55 -12.68 -24.32 -31.16
C GLY A 55 -11.45 -23.53 -31.65
N SER A 56 -11.50 -22.21 -31.83
CA SER A 56 -10.26 -21.45 -32.11
C SER A 56 -9.68 -20.82 -30.84
N SER A 57 -8.58 -21.38 -30.31
CA SER A 57 -7.72 -20.71 -29.31
C SER A 57 -6.91 -19.57 -29.96
N HIS A 58 -7.60 -18.67 -30.66
CA HIS A 58 -7.00 -17.59 -31.45
C HIS A 58 -6.45 -16.43 -30.59
N TYR A 59 -6.55 -16.54 -29.26
CA TYR A 59 -6.06 -15.55 -28.29
C TYR A 59 -4.53 -15.48 -28.17
N ASP A 60 -3.78 -16.37 -28.83
CA ASP A 60 -2.34 -16.48 -28.62
C ASP A 60 -1.47 -15.65 -29.58
N GLN A 61 -2.05 -14.92 -30.54
CA GLN A 61 -1.25 -14.22 -31.58
C GLN A 61 -1.59 -12.76 -31.90
N GLN A 62 -2.68 -12.21 -31.36
CA GLN A 62 -2.80 -10.75 -31.34
C GLN A 62 -2.16 -10.27 -30.05
N ILE A 63 -1.11 -9.45 -30.18
CA ILE A 63 -0.59 -8.62 -29.09
C ILE A 63 -1.70 -7.59 -28.80
N VAL A 64 -2.80 -8.04 -28.21
CA VAL A 64 -3.86 -7.20 -27.67
C VAL A 64 -3.16 -6.32 -26.65
N ASP A 65 -3.32 -5.01 -26.78
CA ASP A 65 -2.78 -4.09 -25.80
C ASP A 65 -3.33 -4.46 -24.41
N ARG A 66 -2.43 -4.93 -23.53
CA ARG A 66 -2.79 -5.38 -22.18
C ARG A 66 -2.63 -4.27 -21.16
N GLN A 67 -2.37 -3.04 -21.60
CA GLN A 67 -2.15 -1.90 -20.72
C GLN A 67 -3.46 -1.21 -20.32
N ASP A 68 -4.55 -1.46 -21.04
CA ASP A 68 -5.88 -0.88 -20.78
C ASP A 68 -6.70 -1.70 -19.78
N TRP A 69 -6.04 -2.50 -18.95
CA TRP A 69 -6.73 -3.33 -17.96
C TRP A 69 -7.06 -2.50 -16.71
N LYS A 70 -8.26 -2.69 -16.18
CA LYS A 70 -8.71 -2.04 -14.95
C LYS A 70 -8.91 -3.07 -13.84
N LEU A 71 -8.75 -2.65 -12.58
CA LEU A 71 -9.13 -3.47 -11.43
C LEU A 71 -10.63 -3.85 -11.52
N ILE A 72 -10.99 -5.09 -11.17
CA ILE A 72 -12.41 -5.47 -11.11
C ILE A 72 -13.19 -4.54 -10.16
N ARG A 73 -14.39 -4.14 -10.57
CA ARG A 73 -15.17 -3.07 -9.92
C ARG A 73 -15.39 -3.34 -8.44
N GLU A 74 -15.71 -4.58 -8.07
CA GLU A 74 -15.97 -4.99 -6.70
C GLU A 74 -14.74 -4.73 -5.80
N ARG A 75 -13.53 -5.03 -6.28
CA ARG A 75 -12.29 -4.78 -5.54
C ARG A 75 -11.95 -3.29 -5.46
N PHE A 76 -12.23 -2.54 -6.51
CA PHE A 76 -12.05 -1.09 -6.48
C PHE A 76 -12.97 -0.44 -5.43
N GLU A 77 -14.23 -0.85 -5.38
CA GLU A 77 -15.22 -0.36 -4.40
C GLU A 77 -14.84 -0.71 -2.95
N GLU A 78 -14.36 -1.94 -2.71
CA GLU A 78 -13.82 -2.36 -1.40
C GLU A 78 -12.67 -1.42 -0.95
N ILE A 79 -11.74 -1.12 -1.86
CA ILE A 79 -10.60 -0.25 -1.58
C ILE A 79 -11.06 1.19 -1.35
N ALA A 80 -11.94 1.72 -2.20
CA ALA A 80 -12.48 3.07 -2.04
C ALA A 80 -13.27 3.23 -0.73
N ALA A 81 -14.01 2.20 -0.31
CA ALA A 81 -14.71 2.20 0.99
C ALA A 81 -13.72 2.27 2.17
N GLN A 82 -12.59 1.56 2.08
CA GLN A 82 -11.60 1.51 3.15
C GLN A 82 -10.72 2.77 3.22
N TYR A 83 -10.25 3.28 2.07
CA TYR A 83 -9.26 4.37 2.02
C TYR A 83 -9.88 5.74 1.70
N GLY A 84 -11.14 5.77 1.28
CA GLY A 84 -11.88 6.96 0.87
C GLY A 84 -12.05 7.03 -0.64
N MET A 85 -13.03 7.80 -1.10
CA MET A 85 -13.27 8.00 -2.52
C MET A 85 -12.10 8.74 -3.18
N PHE A 86 -11.78 8.34 -4.41
CA PHE A 86 -10.73 8.94 -5.22
C PHE A 86 -11.32 10.06 -6.09
N ASP A 87 -10.61 11.17 -6.20
CA ASP A 87 -10.99 12.30 -7.02
C ASP A 87 -10.70 12.06 -8.49
N VAL A 88 -9.65 11.29 -8.80
CA VAL A 88 -9.13 11.13 -10.15
C VAL A 88 -8.42 9.78 -10.35
N ASP A 89 -8.55 9.22 -11.55
CA ASP A 89 -7.78 8.08 -12.05
C ASP A 89 -6.59 8.56 -12.91
N ALA A 90 -5.36 8.27 -12.48
CA ALA A 90 -4.16 8.88 -13.05
C ALA A 90 -3.65 8.23 -14.34
N CYS A 91 -4.00 6.98 -14.63
CA CYS A 91 -3.34 6.21 -15.70
C CYS A 91 -4.36 5.63 -16.67
N CYS A 92 -5.16 6.50 -17.28
CA CYS A 92 -6.20 6.10 -18.21
C CYS A 92 -5.78 6.23 -19.67
N ASP A 93 -6.42 5.43 -20.52
CA ASP A 93 -6.32 5.60 -21.96
C ASP A 93 -7.02 6.88 -22.43
N SER A 94 -6.79 7.29 -23.68
CA SER A 94 -7.34 8.54 -24.24
C SER A 94 -8.86 8.58 -24.32
N MET A 95 -9.52 7.42 -24.25
CA MET A 95 -10.97 7.27 -24.28
C MET A 95 -11.54 7.09 -22.85
N GLY A 96 -10.67 6.95 -21.85
CA GLY A 96 -11.00 6.62 -20.47
C GLY A 96 -11.72 5.29 -20.33
N VAL A 97 -11.47 4.29 -21.19
CA VAL A 97 -12.18 3.00 -21.14
C VAL A 97 -11.81 2.23 -19.87
N ASN A 98 -10.56 2.35 -19.43
CA ASN A 98 -10.04 1.72 -18.22
C ASN A 98 -10.26 2.53 -16.91
N ARG A 99 -10.97 3.67 -16.94
CA ARG A 99 -11.16 4.54 -15.77
C ARG A 99 -12.00 3.90 -14.66
N GLN A 100 -11.62 4.15 -13.41
CA GLN A 100 -12.39 3.74 -12.23
C GLN A 100 -13.33 4.81 -11.68
N VAL A 101 -13.00 6.08 -11.91
CA VAL A 101 -13.80 7.25 -11.49
C VAL A 101 -14.06 8.20 -12.66
N ASP A 102 -14.93 9.19 -12.46
CA ASP A 102 -15.40 10.07 -13.54
C ASP A 102 -14.31 10.98 -14.10
N THR A 103 -13.44 11.51 -13.23
CA THR A 103 -12.29 12.34 -13.64
C THR A 103 -11.07 11.45 -13.86
N TYR A 104 -10.37 11.62 -14.98
CA TYR A 104 -9.19 10.84 -15.28
C TYR A 104 -8.15 11.62 -16.06
N TRP A 105 -6.92 11.11 -16.09
CA TRP A 105 -5.79 11.65 -16.83
C TRP A 105 -5.23 10.64 -17.81
N THR A 106 -4.75 11.14 -18.95
CA THR A 106 -4.04 10.36 -19.97
C THR A 106 -2.51 10.46 -19.84
N ASP A 107 -2.02 11.50 -19.16
CA ASP A 107 -0.60 11.72 -18.86
C ASP A 107 -0.44 12.35 -17.47
N CYS A 108 -0.48 11.52 -16.43
CA CYS A 108 -0.39 12.00 -15.04
C CYS A 108 0.90 12.74 -14.68
N LEU A 109 1.97 12.64 -15.50
CA LEU A 109 3.23 13.35 -15.25
C LEU A 109 3.14 14.84 -15.57
N LYS A 110 2.13 15.26 -16.35
CA LYS A 110 1.86 16.68 -16.67
C LYS A 110 0.83 17.30 -15.74
N GLU A 111 0.16 16.49 -14.95
CA GLU A 111 -0.97 16.89 -14.13
C GLU A 111 -0.54 17.27 -12.71
N LYS A 112 -1.34 18.12 -12.07
CA LYS A 112 -1.12 18.56 -10.69
C LYS A 112 -1.83 17.61 -9.73
N TRP A 113 -1.04 16.87 -8.95
CA TRP A 113 -1.57 15.92 -7.97
C TRP A 113 -1.90 16.58 -6.63
N ARG A 114 -1.37 17.78 -6.36
CA ARG A 114 -1.61 18.49 -5.10
C ARG A 114 -3.09 18.66 -4.77
N GLY A 115 -3.45 18.35 -3.53
CA GLY A 115 -4.82 18.49 -3.03
C GLY A 115 -5.79 17.47 -3.61
N LYS A 116 -5.29 16.37 -4.18
CA LYS A 116 -6.10 15.28 -4.76
C LYS A 116 -5.88 13.97 -4.02
N HIS A 117 -6.93 13.17 -3.99
CA HIS A 117 -6.89 11.76 -3.63
C HIS A 117 -6.90 10.90 -4.90
N VAL A 118 -5.73 10.38 -5.28
CA VAL A 118 -5.50 9.81 -6.61
C VAL A 118 -5.56 8.28 -6.59
N TRP A 119 -6.28 7.68 -7.53
CA TRP A 119 -6.15 6.26 -7.89
C TRP A 119 -5.13 6.12 -9.02
N CYS A 120 -4.17 5.21 -8.91
CA CYS A 120 -3.10 5.06 -9.90
C CYS A 120 -2.79 3.58 -10.18
N ASN A 121 -3.19 3.11 -11.36
CA ASN A 121 -2.83 1.80 -11.90
C ASN A 121 -1.92 1.98 -13.14
N PRO A 122 -0.61 2.23 -12.96
CA PRO A 122 0.28 2.56 -14.07
C PRO A 122 0.49 1.34 -15.00
N PRO A 123 0.80 1.57 -16.28
CA PRO A 123 1.11 0.47 -17.20
C PRO A 123 2.29 -0.39 -16.74
N TYR A 124 2.11 -1.71 -16.74
CA TYR A 124 3.14 -2.69 -16.39
C TYR A 124 4.06 -2.99 -17.58
N THR A 125 4.72 -1.94 -18.07
CA THR A 125 5.72 -2.05 -19.13
C THR A 125 6.97 -2.76 -18.60
N LYS A 126 7.74 -3.37 -19.51
CA LYS A 126 9.08 -3.91 -19.18
C LYS A 126 10.06 -2.80 -18.77
N ASP A 127 9.79 -1.58 -19.23
CA ASP A 127 10.55 -0.38 -18.88
C ASP A 127 10.07 0.13 -17.52
N SER A 128 10.66 -0.41 -16.45
CA SER A 128 10.38 -0.05 -15.06
C SER A 128 10.50 1.46 -14.77
N ASP A 129 11.11 2.22 -15.67
CA ASP A 129 11.35 3.66 -15.57
C ASP A 129 10.05 4.47 -15.51
N LEU A 130 8.97 4.03 -16.16
CA LEU A 130 7.70 4.77 -16.11
C LEU A 130 7.11 4.78 -14.70
N ILE A 131 7.04 3.62 -14.05
CA ILE A 131 6.57 3.51 -12.65
C ILE A 131 7.46 4.35 -11.74
N GLU A 132 8.79 4.30 -11.93
CA GLU A 132 9.71 5.13 -11.12
C GLU A 132 9.42 6.63 -11.30
N ARG A 133 9.21 7.10 -12.53
CA ARG A 133 8.91 8.50 -12.82
C ARG A 133 7.58 8.94 -12.21
N ILE A 134 6.54 8.12 -12.30
CA ILE A 134 5.21 8.40 -11.71
C ILE A 134 5.33 8.51 -10.19
N LEU A 135 6.00 7.55 -9.53
CA LEU A 135 6.20 7.59 -8.08
C LEU A 135 7.00 8.83 -7.65
N ARG A 136 8.04 9.21 -8.41
CA ARG A 136 8.83 10.41 -8.11
C ARG A 136 8.02 11.70 -8.30
N HIS A 137 7.19 11.77 -9.34
CA HIS A 137 6.28 12.89 -9.58
C HIS A 137 5.29 13.04 -8.43
N PHE A 138 4.61 11.95 -8.07
CA PHE A 138 3.73 11.94 -6.91
C PHE A 138 4.43 12.38 -5.63
N LEU A 139 5.61 11.82 -5.31
CA LEU A 139 6.35 12.18 -4.10
C LEU A 139 6.78 13.66 -4.10
N ALA A 140 7.00 14.28 -5.25
CA ALA A 140 7.29 15.70 -5.34
C ALA A 140 6.03 16.54 -5.04
N GLU A 141 4.90 16.16 -5.62
CA GLU A 141 3.61 16.83 -5.40
C GLU A 141 3.09 16.64 -3.96
N TRP A 142 3.20 15.44 -3.41
CA TRP A 142 2.84 15.11 -2.02
C TRP A 142 3.68 15.90 -1.02
N ARG A 143 5.00 16.02 -1.22
CA ARG A 143 5.84 16.86 -0.35
C ARG A 143 5.48 18.34 -0.39
N ALA A 144 4.92 18.81 -1.51
CA ALA A 144 4.52 20.20 -1.66
C ALA A 144 3.16 20.49 -0.98
N ASP A 145 2.30 19.49 -0.80
CA ASP A 145 1.02 19.61 -0.09
C ASP A 145 0.64 18.29 0.63
N PRO A 146 1.36 17.93 1.70
CA PRO A 146 1.22 16.61 2.32
C PRO A 146 -0.09 16.46 3.08
N GLU A 147 -0.72 17.56 3.50
CA GLU A 147 -1.95 17.53 4.30
C GLU A 147 -3.20 17.21 3.47
N ASN A 148 -3.16 17.47 2.16
CA ASN A 148 -4.33 17.34 1.27
C ASN A 148 -4.08 16.40 0.08
N THR A 149 -2.87 15.88 -0.08
CA THR A 149 -2.52 14.98 -1.19
C THR A 149 -2.41 13.55 -0.69
N SER A 150 -3.08 12.62 -1.34
CA SER A 150 -2.95 11.18 -1.08
C SER A 150 -3.10 10.37 -2.36
N ALA A 151 -2.55 9.15 -2.38
CA ALA A 151 -2.67 8.30 -3.55
C ALA A 151 -2.69 6.81 -3.19
N MET A 152 -3.46 6.04 -3.96
CA MET A 152 -3.44 4.59 -3.94
C MET A 152 -2.84 4.08 -5.24
N PHE A 153 -1.75 3.31 -5.13
CA PHE A 153 -1.07 2.70 -6.25
C PHE A 153 -1.33 1.21 -6.29
N LEU A 154 -1.59 0.70 -7.50
CA LEU A 154 -1.63 -0.73 -7.80
C LEU A 154 -0.39 -1.07 -8.64
N LEU A 155 0.57 -1.77 -8.05
CA LEU A 155 1.91 -1.96 -8.63
C LEU A 155 2.27 -3.45 -8.73
N PRO A 156 3.07 -3.88 -9.71
CA PRO A 156 3.43 -5.28 -9.85
C PRO A 156 4.55 -5.67 -8.85
N ASP A 157 4.42 -6.74 -8.06
CA ASP A 157 5.47 -7.18 -7.12
C ASP A 157 6.56 -8.02 -7.81
N TYR A 158 7.41 -7.37 -8.60
CA TYR A 158 8.65 -7.96 -9.10
C TYR A 158 9.85 -7.12 -8.69
N ASP A 159 11.06 -7.67 -8.81
CA ASP A 159 12.28 -6.97 -8.47
C ASP A 159 12.58 -5.84 -9.48
N ALA A 160 12.57 -4.59 -9.00
CA ALA A 160 12.69 -3.41 -9.85
C ALA A 160 13.28 -2.21 -9.08
N PRO A 161 14.00 -1.29 -9.77
CA PRO A 161 14.60 -0.13 -9.12
C PRO A 161 13.61 0.78 -8.38
N TRP A 162 12.38 0.92 -8.86
CA TRP A 162 11.35 1.74 -8.21
C TRP A 162 10.91 1.20 -6.85
N ARG A 163 11.11 -0.09 -6.57
CA ARG A 163 10.68 -0.73 -5.32
C ARG A 163 11.30 -0.07 -4.09
N ARG A 164 12.52 0.49 -4.23
CA ARG A 164 13.21 1.26 -3.17
C ARG A 164 12.46 2.54 -2.75
N LEU A 165 11.55 3.05 -3.58
CA LEU A 165 10.73 4.22 -3.28
C LEU A 165 9.53 3.87 -2.41
N ILE A 166 9.08 2.62 -2.43
CA ILE A 166 7.95 2.16 -1.61
C ILE A 166 8.49 1.81 -0.23
N HIS A 167 8.48 2.82 0.63
CA HIS A 167 8.90 2.65 2.00
C HIS A 167 8.15 3.65 2.89
N PRO A 168 7.70 3.24 4.09
CA PRO A 168 7.07 4.15 5.06
C PRO A 168 7.83 5.45 5.34
N LYS A 169 9.17 5.43 5.31
CA LYS A 169 10.01 6.64 5.48
C LYS A 169 9.80 7.70 4.39
N TYR A 170 9.25 7.31 3.25
CA TYR A 170 8.91 8.19 2.14
C TYR A 170 7.39 8.43 2.03
N GLY A 171 6.60 7.94 2.98
CA GLY A 171 5.14 8.07 2.97
C GLY A 171 4.41 7.07 2.07
N LEU A 172 5.10 6.03 1.57
CA LEU A 172 4.51 4.98 0.73
C LEU A 172 4.45 3.66 1.50
N HIS A 173 3.25 3.18 1.77
CA HIS A 173 2.99 2.03 2.63
C HIS A 173 2.41 0.86 1.81
N PRO A 174 3.11 -0.27 1.66
CA PRO A 174 2.47 -1.49 1.19
C PRO A 174 1.38 -1.88 2.19
N VAL A 175 0.13 -1.98 1.73
CA VAL A 175 -1.03 -2.30 2.58
C VAL A 175 -1.65 -3.65 2.27
N LYS A 176 -1.47 -4.17 1.04
CA LYS A 176 -1.95 -5.49 0.64
C LYS A 176 -1.10 -6.05 -0.48
N VAL A 177 -0.96 -7.38 -0.51
CA VAL A 177 -0.39 -8.11 -1.65
C VAL A 177 -1.48 -9.03 -2.18
N PHE A 178 -1.75 -8.95 -3.47
CA PHE A 178 -2.61 -9.88 -4.19
C PHE A 178 -1.73 -10.95 -4.82
N ASP A 179 -1.74 -12.15 -4.26
CA ASP A 179 -0.99 -13.28 -4.80
C ASP A 179 -1.59 -13.83 -6.09
N MET A 180 -0.76 -14.56 -6.85
CA MET A 180 -1.18 -15.19 -8.12
C MET A 180 -2.28 -16.26 -7.93
N LYS A 181 -2.41 -16.79 -6.71
CA LYS A 181 -3.39 -17.79 -6.33
C LYS A 181 -4.07 -17.35 -5.02
N ASP A 182 -5.32 -17.76 -4.84
CA ASP A 182 -6.03 -17.59 -3.58
C ASP A 182 -5.61 -18.62 -2.52
N ASP A 183 -6.22 -18.52 -1.33
CA ASP A 183 -6.10 -19.46 -0.20
C ASP A 183 -6.35 -20.92 -0.59
N LYS A 184 -7.21 -21.15 -1.59
CA LYS A 184 -7.57 -22.46 -2.14
C LYS A 184 -6.69 -22.90 -3.30
N GLY A 185 -5.63 -22.15 -3.60
CA GLY A 185 -4.70 -22.43 -4.69
C GLY A 185 -5.27 -22.20 -6.10
N ARG A 186 -6.45 -21.58 -6.23
CA ARG A 186 -7.07 -21.22 -7.50
C ARG A 186 -6.43 -19.94 -8.05
N PRO A 187 -6.30 -19.79 -9.38
CA PRO A 187 -5.75 -18.56 -9.96
C PRO A 187 -6.54 -17.33 -9.54
N ASN A 188 -5.84 -16.25 -9.20
CA ASN A 188 -6.45 -14.98 -8.83
C ASN A 188 -6.71 -14.13 -10.07
N HIS A 189 -7.90 -13.53 -10.15
CA HIS A 189 -8.36 -12.73 -11.28
C HIS A 189 -8.65 -11.31 -10.79
N LEU A 190 -7.62 -10.46 -10.84
CA LEU A 190 -7.69 -9.11 -10.28
C LEU A 190 -8.16 -8.07 -11.29
N PHE A 191 -7.91 -8.30 -12.58
CA PHE A 191 -8.14 -7.31 -13.63
C PHE A 191 -9.26 -7.74 -14.59
N GLU A 192 -9.93 -6.74 -15.16
CA GLU A 192 -10.88 -6.86 -16.25
C GLU A 192 -10.31 -6.13 -17.47
N SER A 193 -10.26 -6.81 -18.62
CA SER A 193 -9.88 -6.22 -19.90
C SER A 193 -11.07 -5.49 -20.53
N PRO A 194 -10.83 -4.60 -21.52
CA PRO A 194 -11.89 -3.82 -22.17
C PRO A 194 -13.02 -4.66 -22.80
N ASP A 195 -12.71 -5.90 -23.20
CA ASP A 195 -13.66 -6.88 -23.76
C ASP A 195 -14.39 -7.71 -22.67
N GLY A 196 -14.17 -7.42 -21.39
CA GLY A 196 -14.77 -8.12 -20.25
C GLY A 196 -14.02 -9.40 -19.83
N GLY A 197 -12.88 -9.71 -20.45
CA GLY A 197 -12.03 -10.81 -20.05
C GLY A 197 -11.43 -10.62 -18.66
N ARG A 198 -11.23 -11.71 -17.91
CA ARG A 198 -10.60 -11.70 -16.59
C ARG A 198 -9.41 -12.66 -16.57
N PRO A 199 -8.24 -12.25 -17.08
CA PRO A 199 -7.08 -13.13 -17.14
C PRO A 199 -6.50 -13.39 -15.73
N PRO A 200 -5.91 -14.57 -15.47
CA PRO A 200 -5.25 -14.84 -14.20
C PRO A 200 -3.99 -13.98 -14.05
N LEU A 201 -3.68 -13.62 -12.80
CA LEU A 201 -2.46 -12.90 -12.45
C LEU A 201 -1.20 -13.70 -12.85
N ARG A 202 -0.26 -13.01 -13.50
CA ARG A 202 1.04 -13.56 -13.90
C ARG A 202 2.15 -13.30 -12.88
N TRP A 203 1.92 -12.37 -11.97
CA TRP A 203 2.80 -11.97 -10.88
C TRP A 203 1.93 -11.42 -9.74
N PRO A 204 2.42 -11.42 -8.48
CA PRO A 204 1.70 -10.77 -7.39
C PRO A 204 1.60 -9.26 -7.63
N VAL A 205 0.59 -8.62 -7.05
CA VAL A 205 0.33 -7.19 -7.19
C VAL A 205 0.29 -6.54 -5.81
N LEU A 206 1.07 -5.46 -5.62
CA LEU A 206 1.08 -4.64 -4.42
C LEU A 206 -0.01 -3.58 -4.49
N LEU A 207 -0.77 -3.45 -3.41
CA LEU A 207 -1.53 -2.25 -3.12
C LEU A 207 -0.69 -1.36 -2.20
N VAL A 208 -0.37 -0.15 -2.65
CA VAL A 208 0.48 0.79 -1.93
C VAL A 208 -0.28 2.07 -1.66
N TRP A 209 -0.40 2.41 -0.39
CA TRP A 209 -1.12 3.58 0.07
C TRP A 209 -0.15 4.70 0.48
N ALA A 210 -0.39 5.90 -0.01
CA ALA A 210 0.25 7.12 0.45
C ALA A 210 -0.81 8.05 1.09
N PRO A 211 -0.92 8.06 2.43
CA PRO A 211 -1.90 8.90 3.11
C PRO A 211 -1.56 10.38 3.03
N THR A 212 -2.54 11.24 3.30
CA THR A 212 -2.25 12.60 3.74
C THR A 212 -1.49 12.56 5.08
N ALA A 213 -0.66 13.56 5.37
CA ALA A 213 0.08 13.65 6.63
C ALA A 213 -0.86 13.64 7.85
N SER A 214 -2.00 14.33 7.76
CA SER A 214 -3.10 14.26 8.74
C SER A 214 -3.69 12.86 8.95
N ARG A 215 -3.59 11.96 7.96
CA ARG A 215 -4.23 10.63 7.93
C ARG A 215 -3.21 9.49 7.93
N ALA A 216 -2.08 9.68 8.62
CA ALA A 216 -0.98 8.73 8.69
C ALA A 216 -1.36 7.31 9.15
N LYS A 217 -2.55 7.12 9.74
CA LYS A 217 -3.15 5.79 9.93
C LYS A 217 -4.35 5.64 9.01
N PRO A 218 -4.43 4.55 8.20
CA PRO A 218 -5.67 4.16 7.57
C PRO A 218 -6.78 4.22 8.63
N ARG A 219 -7.93 4.80 8.29
CA ARG A 219 -9.10 4.61 9.12
C ARG A 219 -9.27 3.10 9.14
N ALA A 220 -9.05 2.46 10.29
CA ALA A 220 -9.37 1.04 10.42
C ALA A 220 -10.77 0.90 9.81
N PRO A 221 -11.02 -0.11 8.95
CA PRO A 221 -12.38 -0.39 8.51
C PRO A 221 -13.26 -0.22 9.74
N PRO A 222 -14.38 0.53 9.67
CA PRO A 222 -15.25 0.69 10.83
C PRO A 222 -15.39 -0.72 11.37
N ALA A 223 -14.81 -0.96 12.56
CA ALA A 223 -14.73 -2.30 13.10
C ALA A 223 -16.16 -2.79 12.95
N ARG A 224 -16.38 -3.87 12.20
CA ARG A 224 -17.70 -4.51 12.19
C ARG A 224 -18.06 -4.51 13.67
N THR A 225 -19.12 -3.81 14.06
CA THR A 225 -19.39 -3.54 15.47
C THR A 225 -19.71 -4.81 16.26
N ASP A 226 -19.61 -5.95 15.59
CA ASP A 226 -19.68 -7.32 16.09
C ASP A 226 -18.31 -8.01 16.21
N SER A 227 -17.20 -7.32 15.89
CA SER A 227 -15.87 -7.67 16.38
C SER A 227 -15.86 -7.29 17.85
N GLU A 228 -16.43 -8.17 18.67
CA GLU A 228 -16.01 -8.34 20.05
C GLU A 228 -14.50 -8.09 20.09
N THR A 229 -14.06 -7.21 20.99
CA THR A 229 -12.64 -7.10 21.27
C THR A 229 -12.23 -8.51 21.68
N GLU A 230 -11.63 -9.26 20.74
CA GLU A 230 -11.14 -10.60 20.98
C GLU A 230 -10.39 -10.50 22.30
N PRO A 231 -10.88 -11.14 23.37
CA PRO A 231 -10.32 -10.97 24.69
C PRO A 231 -8.83 -11.29 24.55
N ASP A 232 -7.97 -10.35 24.97
CA ASP A 232 -6.51 -10.50 24.93
C ASP A 232 -6.18 -11.96 25.28
N GLU A 233 -5.67 -12.72 24.31
CA GLU A 233 -5.45 -14.15 24.50
C GLU A 233 -4.62 -14.31 25.78
N PRO A 234 -5.12 -15.09 26.76
CA PRO A 234 -4.48 -15.16 28.06
C PRO A 234 -3.05 -15.65 27.87
N LEU A 235 -2.09 -14.86 28.37
CA LEU A 235 -0.66 -15.20 28.30
C LEU A 235 -0.43 -16.64 28.75
N VAL A 236 0.35 -17.38 27.97
CA VAL A 236 0.66 -18.76 28.31
C VAL A 236 1.54 -18.79 29.56
N THR A 237 1.03 -19.43 30.61
CA THR A 237 1.70 -19.50 31.92
C THR A 237 2.51 -20.78 32.13
N THR A 238 2.49 -21.71 31.17
CA THR A 238 3.15 -23.01 31.25
C THR A 238 4.18 -23.21 30.13
N GLY A 239 5.00 -24.27 30.23
CA GLY A 239 5.99 -24.60 29.20
C GLY A 239 7.37 -23.95 29.40
N VAL A 240 8.28 -24.20 28.45
CA VAL A 240 9.68 -23.75 28.52
C VAL A 240 9.77 -22.22 28.53
N ALA A 241 9.01 -21.57 27.64
CA ALA A 241 8.96 -20.12 27.52
C ALA A 241 8.46 -19.43 28.81
N ALA A 242 7.41 -19.95 29.43
CA ALA A 242 6.91 -19.39 30.70
C ALA A 242 7.90 -19.58 31.86
N ARG A 243 8.59 -20.72 31.93
CA ARG A 243 9.65 -20.94 32.93
C ARG A 243 10.82 -19.98 32.75
N VAL A 244 11.24 -19.76 31.51
CA VAL A 244 12.32 -18.82 31.19
C VAL A 244 11.93 -17.38 31.53
N ARG A 245 10.68 -16.98 31.28
CA ARG A 245 10.13 -15.69 31.73
C ARG A 245 10.17 -15.53 33.26
N ALA A 246 9.79 -16.57 33.99
CA ALA A 246 9.70 -16.57 35.46
C ALA A 246 11.07 -16.69 36.15
N ALA A 247 12.10 -17.13 35.44
CA ALA A 247 13.45 -17.23 35.98
C ALA A 247 13.96 -15.85 36.43
N SER A 248 14.57 -15.82 37.62
CA SER A 248 15.23 -14.63 38.16
C SER A 248 16.72 -14.72 37.86
N GLY A 249 17.27 -13.70 37.19
CA GLY A 249 18.69 -13.62 36.88
C GLY A 249 18.97 -13.37 35.39
N PRO A 250 20.26 -13.24 35.02
CA PRO A 250 20.66 -13.01 33.64
C PRO A 250 20.31 -14.25 32.80
N LEU A 251 19.55 -14.04 31.73
CA LEU A 251 19.17 -15.09 30.81
C LEU A 251 20.35 -15.48 29.92
N LYS A 252 20.65 -16.78 29.84
CA LYS A 252 21.66 -17.26 28.89
C LYS A 252 21.06 -17.34 27.48
N ALA A 253 21.88 -17.07 26.46
CA ALA A 253 21.43 -17.06 25.07
C ALA A 253 20.86 -18.42 24.62
N ASP A 254 21.46 -19.52 25.06
CA ASP A 254 21.01 -20.89 24.75
C ASP A 254 19.68 -21.25 25.44
N GLU A 255 19.40 -20.67 26.60
CA GLU A 255 18.10 -20.82 27.27
C GLU A 255 17.01 -20.07 26.54
N PHE A 256 17.31 -18.86 26.04
CA PHE A 256 16.38 -18.07 25.23
C PHE A 256 16.05 -18.77 23.90
N VAL A 257 17.07 -19.26 23.18
CA VAL A 257 16.88 -19.97 21.90
C VAL A 257 16.03 -21.23 22.10
N ARG A 258 16.29 -22.00 23.16
CA ARG A 258 15.48 -23.19 23.47
C ARG A 258 14.02 -22.84 23.81
N ALA A 259 13.81 -21.75 24.55
CA ALA A 259 12.46 -21.28 24.84
C ALA A 259 11.72 -20.81 23.59
N LEU A 260 12.43 -20.14 22.67
CA LEU A 260 11.88 -19.69 21.40
C LEU A 260 11.51 -20.86 20.49
N GLN A 261 12.35 -21.89 20.39
CA GLN A 261 12.04 -23.10 19.62
C GLN A 261 10.82 -23.84 20.18
N ALA A 262 10.74 -23.98 21.50
CA ALA A 262 9.57 -24.56 22.16
C ALA A 262 8.28 -23.75 21.89
N GLU A 263 8.40 -22.43 21.69
CA GLU A 263 7.28 -21.59 21.32
C GLU A 263 6.81 -21.83 19.88
N TYR A 264 7.75 -22.04 18.95
CA TYR A 264 7.43 -22.39 17.57
C TYR A 264 6.72 -23.74 17.46
N GLU A 265 7.10 -24.70 18.31
CA GLU A 265 6.43 -26.00 18.37
C GLU A 265 5.04 -25.92 19.03
N ARG A 266 4.87 -25.02 20.00
CA ARG A 266 3.60 -24.83 20.71
C ARG A 266 2.55 -24.14 19.84
N SER A 267 2.94 -23.08 19.14
CA SER A 267 2.01 -22.27 18.33
C SER A 267 1.72 -22.98 17.01
N PRO A 268 0.47 -23.41 16.73
CA PRO A 268 0.14 -24.11 15.49
C PRO A 268 0.49 -23.27 14.25
N TYR A 269 0.30 -21.96 14.33
CA TYR A 269 0.66 -21.03 13.27
C TYR A 269 2.17 -20.99 13.01
N LEU A 270 2.99 -20.80 14.05
CA LEU A 270 4.44 -20.73 13.88
C LEU A 270 5.03 -22.08 13.48
N SER A 271 4.44 -23.19 13.92
CA SER A 271 4.81 -24.53 13.47
C SER A 271 4.55 -24.70 11.97
N SER A 272 3.35 -24.35 11.49
CA SER A 272 3.01 -24.39 10.06
C SER A 272 3.92 -23.48 9.23
N LEU A 273 4.18 -22.25 9.69
CA LEU A 273 5.09 -21.32 9.03
C LEU A 273 6.53 -21.87 8.99
N ARG A 274 6.98 -22.55 10.05
CA ARG A 274 8.28 -23.22 10.08
C ARG A 274 8.35 -24.34 9.05
N GLU A 275 7.34 -25.21 8.99
CA GLU A 275 7.26 -26.30 8.02
C GLU A 275 7.27 -25.76 6.58
N GLU A 276 6.52 -24.70 6.31
CA GLU A 276 6.49 -24.03 5.00
C GLU A 276 7.87 -23.49 4.61
N LEU A 277 8.54 -22.75 5.51
CA LEU A 277 9.86 -22.18 5.27
C LEU A 277 10.93 -23.26 5.07
N ILE A 278 10.79 -24.43 5.71
CA ILE A 278 11.68 -25.59 5.52
C ILE A 278 11.42 -26.26 4.17
N ALA A 279 10.15 -26.45 3.79
CA ALA A 279 9.76 -27.07 2.54
C ALA A 279 10.15 -26.22 1.32
N ALA A 280 10.21 -24.90 1.47
CA ALA A 280 10.51 -23.95 0.41
C ALA A 280 11.57 -22.90 0.83
N PRO A 281 12.85 -23.28 1.05
CA PRO A 281 13.89 -22.37 1.56
C PRO A 281 14.15 -21.14 0.68
N HIS A 282 13.76 -21.22 -0.60
CA HIS A 282 13.97 -20.20 -1.61
C HIS A 282 12.67 -19.53 -2.09
N GLN A 283 11.50 -19.99 -1.64
CA GLN A 283 10.22 -19.51 -2.13
C GLN A 283 9.30 -19.07 -0.98
N ARG A 284 8.86 -17.81 -1.09
CA ARG A 284 7.58 -17.31 -0.59
C ARG A 284 7.35 -17.36 0.91
N THR A 285 8.04 -16.46 1.60
CA THR A 285 7.43 -15.17 1.89
C THR A 285 8.53 -14.13 1.75
N ASN A 286 8.37 -13.08 0.94
CA ASN A 286 9.39 -12.01 0.85
C ASN A 286 9.71 -11.41 2.24
N THR A 287 8.81 -11.65 3.19
CA THR A 287 8.82 -11.18 4.55
C THR A 287 9.34 -12.17 5.58
N PHE A 288 9.45 -13.49 5.37
CA PHE A 288 10.01 -14.41 6.38
C PHE A 288 11.11 -15.30 5.85
N ARG A 289 12.05 -15.64 6.73
CA ARG A 289 13.21 -16.48 6.45
C ARG A 289 13.52 -17.37 7.64
N MET A 290 13.97 -18.59 7.36
CA MET A 290 14.59 -19.45 8.35
C MET A 290 16.09 -19.16 8.40
N VAL A 291 16.62 -18.84 9.58
CA VAL A 291 18.07 -18.70 9.83
C VAL A 291 18.37 -19.32 11.18
N ASP A 292 19.25 -20.33 11.20
CA ASP A 292 19.63 -21.08 12.41
C ASP A 292 18.41 -21.60 13.19
N ASP A 293 17.47 -22.25 12.49
CA ASP A 293 16.20 -22.77 13.02
C ASP A 293 15.27 -21.74 13.66
N MET A 294 15.50 -20.45 13.39
CA MET A 294 14.64 -19.36 13.86
C MET A 294 13.88 -18.71 12.72
N ILE A 295 12.61 -18.36 13.01
CA ILE A 295 11.78 -17.61 12.07
C ILE A 295 12.10 -16.12 12.23
N TRP A 296 12.66 -15.56 11.16
CA TRP A 296 12.94 -14.14 11.06
C TRP A 296 11.99 -13.49 10.06
N ARG A 297 11.44 -12.35 10.42
CA ARG A 297 10.81 -11.44 9.48
C ARG A 297 11.86 -10.52 8.87
N VAL A 298 11.90 -10.43 7.54
CA VAL A 298 12.64 -9.40 6.81
C VAL A 298 11.69 -8.25 6.52
N ALA A 299 11.80 -7.18 7.30
CA ALA A 299 11.05 -5.94 7.11
C ALA A 299 12.02 -4.77 7.08
N GLU A 300 11.87 -3.87 6.11
CA GLU A 300 12.75 -2.69 5.96
C GLU A 300 14.25 -3.03 5.85
N GLY A 301 14.58 -4.19 5.25
CA GLY A 301 15.95 -4.67 5.13
C GLY A 301 16.57 -5.12 6.47
N ARG A 302 15.75 -5.30 7.51
CA ARG A 302 16.17 -5.76 8.83
C ARG A 302 15.53 -7.10 9.16
N TYR A 303 16.28 -7.90 9.90
CA TYR A 303 15.82 -9.16 10.46
C TYR A 303 15.18 -8.88 11.82
N GLN A 304 13.91 -9.23 11.95
CA GLN A 304 13.13 -9.15 13.19
C GLN A 304 12.73 -10.55 13.62
N LEU A 305 13.04 -10.95 14.84
CA LEU A 305 12.65 -12.25 15.36
C LEU A 305 11.14 -12.32 15.58
N VAL A 306 10.50 -13.43 15.17
CA VAL A 306 9.05 -13.60 15.28
C VAL A 306 8.69 -14.27 16.60
N LEU A 307 7.69 -13.74 17.30
CA LEU A 307 7.10 -14.30 18.53
C LEU A 307 5.57 -14.42 18.35
N ALA A 308 4.96 -15.44 18.98
CA ALA A 308 3.50 -15.55 19.04
C ALA A 308 2.89 -14.40 19.87
N GLN A 309 1.61 -14.11 19.66
CA GLN A 309 0.91 -13.02 20.36
C GLN A 309 0.78 -13.30 21.86
N ASP A 310 0.39 -14.52 22.21
CA ASP A 310 0.25 -15.05 23.57
C ASP A 310 1.58 -15.45 24.23
N SER A 311 2.71 -15.15 23.57
CA SER A 311 4.01 -15.63 24.00
C SER A 311 4.50 -14.98 25.29
N PRO A 312 4.85 -15.76 26.33
CA PRO A 312 5.43 -15.23 27.57
C PRO A 312 6.82 -14.62 27.35
N LEU A 313 7.47 -14.89 26.21
CA LEU A 313 8.76 -14.27 25.87
C LEU A 313 8.63 -12.78 25.51
N ARG A 314 7.43 -12.30 25.16
CA ARG A 314 7.21 -10.86 24.87
C ARG A 314 7.53 -10.00 26.10
N GLU A 315 7.00 -10.40 27.26
CA GLU A 315 7.25 -9.70 28.53
C GLU A 315 8.73 -9.73 28.90
N LEU A 316 9.39 -10.87 28.67
CA LEU A 316 10.82 -11.03 28.93
C LEU A 316 11.66 -10.09 28.04
N VAL A 317 11.41 -10.10 26.73
CA VAL A 317 12.10 -9.21 25.78
C VAL A 317 11.90 -7.75 26.14
N MET A 318 10.67 -7.36 26.50
CA MET A 318 10.36 -5.99 26.92
C MET A 318 11.09 -5.61 28.20
N ARG A 319 11.12 -6.51 29.20
CA ARG A 319 11.83 -6.31 30.47
C ARG A 319 13.34 -6.14 30.25
N GLU A 320 13.97 -7.02 29.48
CA GLU A 320 15.40 -6.97 29.18
C GLU A 320 15.77 -5.72 28.35
N ALA A 321 14.96 -5.38 27.35
CA ALA A 321 15.18 -4.18 26.54
C ALA A 321 15.07 -2.89 27.36
N HIS A 322 14.20 -2.87 28.38
CA HIS A 322 14.05 -1.76 29.31
C HIS A 322 15.19 -1.69 30.34
N ALA A 323 15.62 -2.83 30.87
CA ALA A 323 16.67 -2.93 31.89
C ALA A 323 18.09 -2.74 31.33
N SER A 324 18.27 -2.90 30.01
CA SER A 324 19.57 -2.75 29.35
C SER A 324 20.22 -1.39 29.70
N PRO A 325 21.51 -1.36 30.12
CA PRO A 325 22.22 -0.10 30.40
C PRO A 325 22.23 0.85 29.20
N ALA A 326 22.27 0.30 27.98
CA ALA A 326 22.19 1.06 26.74
C ALA A 326 20.81 1.71 26.52
N ALA A 327 19.78 1.32 27.28
CA ALA A 327 18.47 1.97 27.29
C ALA A 327 18.46 3.22 28.16
N GLY A 328 19.43 3.42 29.06
CA GLY A 328 19.49 4.59 29.94
C GLY A 328 18.20 4.83 30.73
N HIS A 329 17.45 3.76 31.06
CA HIS A 329 16.11 3.83 31.64
C HIS A 329 15.16 4.79 30.89
N THR A 330 15.27 4.85 29.57
CA THR A 330 14.41 5.70 28.77
C THR A 330 12.94 5.29 28.87
N GLY A 331 12.04 6.26 28.74
CA GLY A 331 10.60 6.03 28.77
C GLY A 331 10.10 4.98 27.76
N ARG A 332 8.89 4.49 28.02
CA ARG A 332 8.19 3.42 27.29
C ARG A 332 8.39 3.42 25.77
N ASP A 333 8.27 4.57 25.13
CA ASP A 333 8.31 4.67 23.67
C ASP A 333 9.68 4.31 23.08
N LYS A 334 10.78 4.65 23.77
CA LYS A 334 12.14 4.29 23.32
C LYS A 334 12.43 2.80 23.52
N THR A 335 11.87 2.19 24.57
CA THR A 335 11.92 0.74 24.75
C THR A 335 11.16 0.04 23.62
N LEU A 336 9.95 0.51 23.29
CA LEU A 336 9.16 -0.06 22.19
C LEU A 336 9.86 0.09 20.82
N ASP A 337 10.41 1.26 20.50
CA ASP A 337 11.17 1.48 19.27
C ASP A 337 12.39 0.54 19.17
N ARG A 338 13.08 0.28 20.28
CA ARG A 338 14.19 -0.68 20.30
C ARG A 338 13.71 -2.11 20.10
N VAL A 339 12.65 -2.52 20.78
CA VAL A 339 12.11 -3.87 20.65
C VAL A 339 11.61 -4.10 19.22
N GLY A 340 10.89 -3.15 18.64
CA GLY A 340 10.42 -3.22 17.25
C GLY A 340 11.54 -3.31 16.20
N LYS A 341 12.76 -2.88 16.52
CA LYS A 341 13.91 -3.05 15.60
C LYS A 341 14.45 -4.47 15.55
N ILE A 342 14.24 -5.26 16.60
CA ILE A 342 14.86 -6.59 16.76
C ILE A 342 13.80 -7.69 16.76
N PHE A 343 12.60 -7.40 17.23
CA PHE A 343 11.49 -8.33 17.38
C PHE A 343 10.28 -7.80 16.63
N ASN A 344 9.57 -8.70 15.94
CA ASN A 344 8.25 -8.39 15.46
C ASN A 344 7.23 -8.78 16.53
N LEU A 345 6.65 -7.76 17.18
CA LEU A 345 5.57 -7.92 18.16
C LEU A 345 4.18 -7.69 17.55
N ASP A 346 4.13 -7.12 16.36
CA ASP A 346 2.90 -6.77 15.65
C ASP A 346 2.48 -7.96 14.78
N TYR A 347 1.80 -8.89 15.41
CA TYR A 347 0.88 -9.78 14.72
C TYR A 347 -0.52 -9.52 15.25
N PHE A 348 -1.07 -8.38 14.83
CA PHE A 348 -2.51 -8.22 14.69
C PHE A 348 -2.88 -8.78 13.31
N PHE A 349 -3.74 -9.79 13.28
CA PHE A 349 -4.62 -10.17 12.16
C PHE A 349 -4.09 -9.87 10.74
N VAL A 350 -3.32 -10.79 10.17
CA VAL A 350 -3.59 -11.18 8.79
C VAL A 350 -4.33 -12.51 8.91
N ILE A 351 -5.65 -12.43 9.09
CA ILE A 351 -6.51 -13.53 8.66
C ILE A 351 -6.22 -13.66 7.16
N LEU A 352 -5.47 -14.70 6.81
CA LEU A 352 -5.61 -15.31 5.50
C LEU A 352 -6.99 -15.95 5.53
N ASP A 353 -7.97 -15.22 5.01
CA ASP A 353 -9.25 -15.77 4.55
C ASP A 353 -9.08 -16.16 3.08
#